data_AF-A0A2N6DDN3-F1
#
_entry.id   AF-A0A2N6DDN3-F1
#
_cell.length_a   1.000
_cell.length_b   1.000
_cell.length_c   1.000
_cell.angle_alpha   90.00
_cell.angle_beta   90.00
_cell.angle_gamma   90.00
#
_symmetry.space_group_name_H-M   'P 1'
#
loop_
_entity.id
_entity.type
_entity.pdbx_description
1 polymer ?
#
loop_
_entity_poly.entity_id
_entity_poly.type
_entity_poly.pdbx_seq_one_letter_code
_entity_poly.pdbx_strand_id
1 'polypeptide(L)'
;MSKINFLQIYNNALKKADEFLNSEMDENFLKRYEAYSTSLEQLTQILKEIENKDEVKSETEKILEVHKKVEDRLISEKDGLFKNIRTLICREHIQHKYYSKSIKSTLVDRKS
;
A
#
# COMPACT_ATOMS: atom_id res chain seq x y z
N MET A 1 20.24 -2.36 25.75
CA MET A 1 18.82 -2.73 26.00
C MET A 1 18.66 -4.24 26.02
N SER A 2 17.63 -4.79 26.70
CA SER A 2 17.43 -6.26 26.75
C SER A 2 16.65 -6.78 25.53
N LYS A 3 16.92 -8.03 25.14
CA LYS A 3 16.20 -8.80 24.11
C LYS A 3 14.67 -8.79 24.28
N ILE A 4 14.17 -8.64 25.51
CA ILE A 4 12.72 -8.61 25.80
C ILE A 4 12.05 -7.40 25.14
N ASN A 5 12.68 -6.23 25.18
CA ASN A 5 12.13 -5.02 24.56
C ASN A 5 12.05 -5.18 23.03
N PHE A 6 13.07 -5.79 22.43
CA PHE A 6 13.07 -6.10 21.00
C PHE A 6 11.91 -7.03 20.61
N LEU A 7 11.73 -8.13 21.35
CA LEU A 7 10.66 -9.09 21.07
C LEU A 7 9.26 -8.49 21.21
N GLN A 8 9.06 -7.58 22.16
CA GLN A 8 7.78 -6.87 22.30
C GLN A 8 7.48 -6.01 21.07
N ILE A 9 8.44 -5.22 20.60
CA ILE A 9 8.26 -4.38 19.41
C ILE A 9 8.14 -5.24 18.16
N TYR A 10 8.91 -6.33 18.05
CA TYR A 10 8.80 -7.31 16.97
C TYR A 10 7.40 -7.90 16.86
N ASN A 11 6.84 -8.40 17.96
CA ASN A 11 5.50 -8.97 17.97
C ASN A 11 4.44 -7.91 17.59
N ASN A 12 4.61 -6.67 18.05
CA ASN A 12 3.73 -5.56 17.69
C ASN A 12 3.84 -5.22 16.18
N ALA A 13 5.06 -5.20 15.63
CA ALA A 13 5.30 -4.95 14.21
C ALA A 13 4.67 -6.04 13.35
N LEU A 14 4.80 -7.33 13.73
CA LEU A 14 4.14 -8.43 13.04
C LEU A 14 2.62 -8.31 13.06
N LYS A 15 2.04 -8.00 14.23
CA LYS A 15 0.60 -7.84 14.35
C LYS A 15 0.08 -6.74 13.43
N LYS A 16 0.73 -5.58 13.43
CA LYS A 16 0.35 -4.46 12.56
C LYS A 16 0.58 -4.75 11.07
N ALA A 17 1.63 -5.51 10.75
CA ALA A 17 1.85 -5.97 9.38
C ALA A 17 0.71 -6.87 8.91
N ASP A 18 0.27 -7.80 9.75
CA ASP A 18 -0.85 -8.69 9.44
C ASP A 18 -2.18 -7.92 9.32
N GLU A 19 -2.44 -6.98 10.22
CA GLU A 19 -3.60 -6.07 10.14
C GLU A 19 -3.58 -5.25 8.84
N PHE A 20 -2.41 -4.77 8.41
CA PHE A 20 -2.25 -4.08 7.14
C PHE A 20 -2.46 -5.04 5.97
N LEU A 21 -1.79 -6.19 5.94
CA LEU A 21 -1.82 -7.17 4.85
C LEU A 21 -3.20 -7.77 4.60
N ASN A 22 -4.06 -7.84 5.63
CA ASN A 22 -5.43 -8.33 5.50
C ASN A 22 -6.48 -7.22 5.41
N SER A 23 -6.08 -5.94 5.47
CA SER A 23 -7.02 -4.81 5.38
C SER A 23 -7.55 -4.60 3.97
N GLU A 24 -8.70 -3.96 3.83
CA GLU A 24 -9.17 -3.43 2.56
C GLU A 24 -8.52 -2.06 2.27
N MET A 25 -8.56 -1.66 1.00
CA MET A 25 -8.07 -0.37 0.49
C MET A 25 -9.07 0.75 0.83
N ASP A 26 -9.23 1.02 2.13
CA ASP A 26 -10.16 2.00 2.71
C ASP A 26 -9.47 3.30 3.16
N GLU A 27 -10.22 4.25 3.71
CA GLU A 27 -9.69 5.52 4.23
C GLU A 27 -8.64 5.36 5.34
N ASN A 28 -8.60 4.20 6.00
CA ASN A 28 -7.65 3.88 7.07
C ASN A 28 -6.44 3.09 6.56
N PHE A 29 -6.38 2.70 5.29
CA PHE A 29 -5.30 1.93 4.70
C PHE A 29 -3.91 2.54 4.98
N LEU A 30 -3.75 3.84 4.71
CA LEU A 30 -2.50 4.56 4.96
C LEU A 30 -2.18 4.66 6.46
N LYS A 31 -3.18 4.86 7.32
CA LYS A 31 -2.97 4.90 8.78
C LYS A 31 -2.47 3.56 9.31
N ARG A 32 -2.98 2.43 8.79
CA ARG A 32 -2.51 1.09 9.16
C ARG A 32 -1.06 0.88 8.72
N TYR A 33 -0.72 1.31 7.50
CA TYR A 33 0.66 1.29 7.01
C TYR A 33 1.60 2.15 7.87
N GLU A 34 1.23 3.38 8.20
CA GLU A 34 2.02 4.27 9.06
C GLU A 34 2.25 3.65 10.44
N ALA A 35 1.23 3.03 11.02
CA ALA A 35 1.33 2.36 12.32
C ALA A 35 2.35 1.20 12.28
N TYR A 36 2.37 0.42 11.19
CA TYR A 36 3.37 -0.61 10.94
C TYR A 36 4.77 -0.01 10.74
N SER A 37 4.90 0.99 9.87
CA SER A 37 6.18 1.68 9.57
C SER A 37 6.83 2.24 10.83
N THR A 38 6.05 2.89 11.69
CA THR A 38 6.51 3.41 12.99
C THR A 38 7.10 2.30 13.87
N SER A 39 6.50 1.11 13.83
CA SER A 39 6.97 -0.03 14.65
C SER A 39 8.25 -0.62 14.09
N LEU A 40 8.42 -0.62 12.76
CA LEU A 40 9.67 -0.99 12.09
C LEU A 40 10.82 -0.03 12.40
N GLU A 41 10.54 1.28 12.42
CA GLU A 41 11.52 2.30 12.79
C GLU A 41 12.02 2.09 14.22
N GLN A 42 11.09 1.87 15.16
CA GLN A 42 11.43 1.54 16.55
C GLN A 42 12.26 0.26 16.65
N LEU A 43 11.90 -0.77 15.89
CA LEU A 43 12.64 -2.04 15.86
C LEU A 43 14.05 -1.86 15.33
N THR A 44 14.22 -1.02 14.30
CA THR A 44 15.51 -0.67 13.71
C THR A 44 16.38 0.13 14.68
N GLN A 45 15.78 1.04 15.46
CA GLN A 45 16.50 1.78 16.51
C GLN A 45 17.01 0.84 17.60
N ILE A 46 16.15 -0.06 18.11
CA ILE A 46 16.57 -1.03 19.13
C ILE A 46 17.64 -1.97 18.59
N LEU A 47 17.53 -2.43 17.35
CA LEU A 47 18.52 -3.33 16.74
C LEU A 47 19.92 -2.70 16.66
N LYS A 48 20.03 -1.37 16.55
CA LYS A 48 21.31 -0.66 16.62
C LYS A 48 21.94 -0.69 18.02
N GLU A 49 21.13 -0.80 19.06
CA GLU A 49 21.54 -0.80 20.46
C GLU A 49 21.76 -2.21 21.05
N ILE A 50 21.44 -3.26 20.30
CA ILE A 50 21.71 -4.64 20.71
C ILE A 50 23.16 -4.99 20.39
N GLU A 51 23.93 -5.33 21.43
CA GLU A 51 25.33 -5.73 21.31
C GLU A 51 25.48 -7.08 20.61
N ASN A 52 24.64 -8.07 20.96
CA ASN A 52 24.67 -9.41 20.37
C ASN A 52 23.52 -9.62 19.38
N LYS A 53 23.77 -9.30 18.11
CA LYS A 53 22.76 -9.40 17.04
C LYS A 53 22.39 -10.84 16.68
N ASP A 54 23.24 -11.81 16.99
CA ASP A 54 22.94 -13.22 16.72
C ASP A 54 21.72 -13.71 17.51
N GLU A 55 21.44 -13.10 18.66
CA GLU A 55 20.29 -13.45 19.50
C GLU A 55 18.92 -13.10 18.90
N VAL A 56 18.88 -12.18 17.93
CA VAL A 56 17.66 -11.66 17.29
C VAL A 56 17.67 -11.85 15.77
N LYS A 57 18.61 -12.66 15.27
CA LYS A 57 18.80 -12.89 13.84
C LYS A 57 17.58 -13.56 13.21
N SER A 58 17.03 -14.58 13.87
CA SER A 58 15.84 -15.31 13.38
C SER A 58 14.63 -14.39 13.22
N GLU A 59 14.39 -13.53 14.20
CA GLU A 59 13.31 -12.54 14.19
C GLU A 59 13.55 -11.47 13.12
N THR A 60 14.80 -11.06 12.93
CA THR A 60 15.19 -10.09 11.89
C THR A 60 14.96 -10.67 10.48
N GLU A 61 15.29 -11.94 10.26
CA GLU A 61 15.02 -12.62 8.99
C GLU A 61 13.52 -12.72 8.72
N LYS A 62 12.72 -13.10 9.74
CA LYS A 62 11.26 -13.17 9.62
C LYS A 62 10.61 -11.81 9.34
N ILE A 63 11.03 -10.75 10.02
CA ILE A 63 10.44 -9.43 9.78
C ILE A 63 10.76 -8.91 8.38
N LEU A 64 11.93 -9.25 7.82
CA LEU A 64 12.29 -8.93 6.44
C LEU A 64 11.40 -9.68 5.43
N GLU A 65 11.08 -10.94 5.67
CA GLU A 65 10.13 -11.70 4.84
C GLU A 65 8.74 -11.07 4.85
N VAL A 66 8.26 -10.67 6.03
CA VAL A 66 6.97 -9.98 6.17
C VAL A 66 7.00 -8.60 5.50
N HIS A 67 8.10 -7.87 5.62
CA HIS A 67 8.26 -6.57 4.97
C HIS A 67 8.16 -6.68 3.45
N LYS A 68 8.79 -7.69 2.84
CA LYS A 68 8.65 -7.94 1.39
C LYS A 68 7.20 -8.16 0.98
N LYS A 69 6.41 -8.90 1.77
CA LYS A 69 4.97 -9.08 1.48
C LYS A 69 4.21 -7.75 1.53
N VAL A 70 4.58 -6.86 2.46
CA VAL A 70 4.00 -5.51 2.56
C VAL A 70 4.37 -4.69 1.32
N GLU A 71 5.63 -4.72 0.88
CA GLU A 71 6.10 -4.05 -0.33
C GLU A 71 5.37 -4.55 -1.58
N ASP A 72 5.31 -5.87 -1.77
CA ASP A 72 4.62 -6.51 -2.90
C ASP A 72 3.15 -6.08 -2.98
N ARG A 73 2.48 -6.03 -1.83
CA ARG A 73 1.11 -5.53 -1.74
C ARG A 73 1.01 -4.07 -2.19
N LEU A 74 1.85 -3.19 -1.67
CA LEU A 74 1.83 -1.76 -2.04
C LEU A 74 2.07 -1.55 -3.54
N ILE A 75 2.98 -2.32 -4.14
CA ILE A 75 3.25 -2.29 -5.58
C ILE A 75 2.00 -2.71 -6.37
N SER A 76 1.37 -3.83 -5.97
CA SER A 76 0.15 -4.33 -6.61
C SER A 76 -1.00 -3.32 -6.54
N GLU A 77 -1.21 -2.68 -5.38
CA GLU A 77 -2.27 -1.67 -5.21
C GLU A 77 -2.00 -0.43 -6.06
N LYS A 78 -0.74 0.04 -6.09
CA LYS A 78 -0.33 1.16 -6.94
C LYS A 78 -0.64 0.89 -8.41
N ASP A 79 -0.28 -0.28 -8.91
CA ASP A 79 -0.50 -0.67 -10.31
C ASP A 79 -2.01 -0.84 -10.61
N GLY A 80 -2.77 -1.35 -9.65
CA GLY A 80 -4.24 -1.42 -9.71
C GLY A 80 -4.88 -0.04 -9.84
N LEU A 81 -4.44 0.94 -9.02
CA LEU A 81 -4.91 2.32 -9.09
C LEU A 81 -4.61 2.96 -10.45
N PHE A 82 -3.39 2.81 -10.97
CA PHE A 82 -3.05 3.33 -12.30
C PHE A 82 -3.93 2.76 -13.40
N LYS A 83 -4.20 1.45 -13.36
CA LYS A 83 -5.08 0.79 -14.33
C LYS A 83 -6.52 1.32 -14.24
N ASN A 84 -7.03 1.53 -13.02
CA ASN A 84 -8.37 2.05 -12.79
C ASN A 84 -8.51 3.49 -13.28
N ILE A 85 -7.55 4.36 -12.94
CA ILE A 85 -7.52 5.75 -13.41
C ILE A 85 -7.48 5.81 -14.94
N ARG A 86 -6.58 5.04 -15.57
CA ARG A 86 -6.49 4.97 -17.03
C ARG A 86 -7.81 4.53 -17.66
N THR A 87 -8.45 3.52 -17.08
CA THR A 87 -9.74 3.00 -17.57
C THR A 87 -10.83 4.08 -17.50
N LEU A 88 -10.91 4.82 -16.38
CA LEU A 88 -11.85 5.92 -16.21
C LEU A 88 -11.60 7.03 -17.24
N ILE A 89 -10.35 7.47 -17.40
CA ILE A 89 -9.99 8.50 -18.40
C ILE A 89 -10.38 8.04 -19.82
N CYS A 90 -10.10 6.79 -20.18
CA CYS A 90 -10.48 6.26 -21.49
C CYS A 90 -12.01 6.22 -21.67
N ARG A 91 -12.77 5.81 -20.64
CA ARG A 91 -14.24 5.80 -20.68
C ARG A 91 -14.82 7.20 -20.84
N GLU A 92 -14.33 8.17 -20.07
CA GLU A 92 -14.73 9.58 -20.19
C GLU A 92 -14.40 10.14 -21.58
N HIS A 93 -13.19 9.88 -22.10
CA HIS A 93 -12.82 10.32 -23.45
C HIS A 93 -13.74 9.73 -24.53
N ILE A 94 -14.09 8.45 -24.41
CA ILE A 94 -15.05 7.78 -25.29
C ILE A 94 -16.42 8.46 -25.19
N GLN A 95 -16.94 8.68 -23.98
CA GLN A 95 -18.21 9.36 -23.76
C GLN A 95 -18.22 10.76 -24.41
N HIS A 96 -17.20 11.58 -24.16
CA HIS A 96 -17.06 12.89 -24.78
C HIS A 96 -16.98 12.83 -26.31
N LYS A 97 -16.25 11.86 -26.88
CA LYS A 97 -16.14 11.66 -28.33
C LYS A 97 -17.47 11.29 -28.99
N TYR A 98 -18.28 10.46 -28.35
CA TYR A 98 -19.59 10.07 -28.89
C TYR A 98 -20.69 11.10 -28.60
N TYR A 99 -20.64 11.78 -27.45
CA TYR A 99 -21.53 12.89 -27.13
C TYR A 99 -21.34 14.07 -28.12
N SER A 100 -20.09 14.42 -28.42
CA SER A 100 -19.78 15.47 -29.41
C SER A 100 -20.19 15.10 -30.85
N LYS A 101 -20.13 13.81 -31.22
CA LYS A 101 -20.67 13.32 -32.50
C LYS A 101 -22.19 13.39 -32.57
N SER A 102 -22.87 13.02 -31.49
CA SER A 102 -24.34 13.14 -31.35
C SER A 102 -24.81 14.59 -31.49
N ILE A 103 -24.12 15.55 -30.86
CA ILE A 103 -24.45 16.97 -30.99
C ILE A 103 -24.26 17.46 -32.44
N LYS A 104 -23.17 17.03 -33.11
CA LYS A 104 -22.90 17.41 -34.50
C LYS A 104 -23.93 16.84 -35.49
N SER A 105 -24.37 15.58 -35.33
CA SER A 105 -25.42 15.02 -36.21
C SER A 105 -26.75 15.75 -36.01
N THR A 106 -27.11 16.04 -34.76
CA THR A 106 -28.36 16.75 -34.42
C THR A 106 -28.37 18.20 -34.96
N LEU A 107 -27.21 18.85 -35.10
CA LEU A 107 -27.09 20.19 -35.68
C LEU A 107 -27.14 20.19 -37.23
N VAL A 108 -26.73 19.10 -37.88
CA VAL A 108 -26.78 18.96 -39.34
C VAL A 108 -28.21 18.67 -39.81
N ASP A 109 -28.97 17.85 -39.06
CA ASP A 109 -30.38 17.55 -39.37
C ASP A 109 -31.33 18.74 -39.15
N ARG A 110 -30.93 19.77 -38.39
CA ARG A 110 -31.75 20.99 -38.19
C ARG A 110 -31.57 22.06 -39.28
N LYS A 111 -30.60 21.89 -40.19
CA LYS A 111 -30.32 22.83 -41.30
C LYS A 111 -30.68 22.28 -42.68
N SER A 112 -31.21 21.05 -42.74
CA SER A 112 -31.75 20.44 -43.97
C SER A 112 -33.27 20.59 -43.99
#